data_AF-U5E5I1-F1
#
_entry.id   AF-U5E5I1-F1
#
_cell.length_a   1.000
_cell.length_b   1.000
_cell.length_c   1.000
_cell.angle_alpha   90.00
_cell.angle_beta   90.00
_cell.angle_gamma   90.00
#
_symmetry.space_group_name_H-M   'P 1'
#
loop_
_entity.id
_entity.type
_entity.pdbx_description
1 polymer ?
#
loop_
_entity_poly.entity_id
_entity_poly.type
_entity_poly.pdbx_seq_one_letter_code
_entity_poly.pdbx_strand_id
1 'polypeptide(L)'
;MTRCFHGKRRYFTRADAELVLGSIDTRDPRRREVRCYQCPACHGWHLTSQTVEQYSASRAETSPVRAPIKLDVPVSSSPVPTPAQLAARLGVRPITPPAPRPSPATARLRRLFDRVRRQLTERRRH
;
A
#
# COMPACT_ATOMS: atom_id res chain seq x y z
N MET A 1 1.08 -10.20 27.68
CA MET A 1 -0.36 -9.90 27.92
C MET A 1 -1.19 -10.37 26.72
N THR A 2 -2.10 -11.32 26.93
CA THR A 2 -2.92 -11.98 25.89
C THR A 2 -4.37 -11.47 25.81
N ARG A 3 -4.70 -10.39 26.54
CA ARG A 3 -6.04 -9.77 26.57
C ARG A 3 -5.95 -8.31 26.14
N CYS A 4 -7.00 -7.83 25.46
CA CYS A 4 -7.21 -6.43 25.14
C CYS A 4 -7.69 -5.66 26.38
N PHE A 5 -7.58 -4.32 26.35
CA PHE A 5 -8.13 -3.42 27.36
C PHE A 5 -9.61 -3.68 27.66
N HIS A 6 -10.37 -4.13 26.66
CA HIS A 6 -11.78 -4.54 26.80
C HIS A 6 -11.96 -5.95 27.41
N GLY A 7 -10.93 -6.55 27.98
CA GLY A 7 -10.96 -7.89 28.59
C GLY A 7 -11.02 -9.07 27.62
N LYS A 8 -11.24 -8.83 26.31
CA LYS A 8 -11.33 -9.85 25.26
C LYS A 8 -9.97 -10.51 24.97
N ARG A 9 -9.96 -11.82 24.68
CA ARG A 9 -8.75 -12.54 24.23
C ARG A 9 -8.24 -11.93 22.92
N ARG A 10 -6.94 -11.61 22.87
CA ARG A 10 -6.25 -11.02 21.73
C ARG A 10 -5.40 -12.09 21.05
N TYR A 11 -5.56 -12.22 19.73
CA TYR A 11 -4.70 -13.03 18.88
C TYR A 11 -3.75 -12.11 18.09
N PHE A 12 -2.55 -12.60 17.82
CA PHE A 12 -1.51 -11.81 17.18
C PHE A 12 -1.74 -11.71 15.67
N THR A 13 -2.03 -12.84 15.03
CA THR A 13 -2.35 -12.91 13.61
C THR A 13 -3.82 -13.25 13.37
N ARG A 14 -4.29 -12.97 12.15
CA ARG A 14 -5.61 -13.37 11.68
C ARG A 14 -5.75 -14.90 11.66
N ALA A 15 -4.71 -15.59 11.20
CA ALA A 15 -4.68 -17.05 11.10
C ALA A 15 -4.85 -17.72 12.47
N ASP A 16 -4.20 -17.20 13.53
CA ASP A 16 -4.38 -17.72 14.90
C ASP A 16 -5.84 -17.57 15.36
N ALA A 17 -6.47 -16.44 15.05
CA ALA A 17 -7.87 -16.20 15.40
C ALA A 17 -8.80 -17.13 14.62
N GLU A 18 -8.57 -17.32 13.31
CA GLU A 18 -9.36 -18.21 12.46
C GLU A 18 -9.22 -19.68 12.86
N LEU A 19 -8.01 -20.11 13.24
CA LEU A 19 -7.76 -21.45 13.78
C LEU A 19 -8.59 -21.70 15.05
N VAL A 20 -8.57 -20.74 15.98
CA VAL A 20 -9.39 -20.86 17.19
C VAL A 20 -10.88 -20.80 16.87
N LEU A 21 -11.29 -19.94 15.94
CA LEU A 21 -12.69 -19.87 15.50
C LEU A 21 -13.19 -21.21 14.97
N GLY A 22 -12.38 -21.90 14.15
CA GLY A 22 -12.72 -23.24 13.63
C GLY A 22 -12.73 -24.34 14.70
N SER A 23 -12.05 -24.14 15.83
CA SER A 23 -12.05 -25.06 16.97
C SER A 23 -13.22 -24.87 17.95
N ILE A 24 -14.01 -23.80 17.79
CA ILE A 24 -15.13 -23.53 18.68
C ILE A 24 -16.31 -24.42 18.30
N ASP A 25 -16.89 -25.07 19.31
CA ASP A 25 -18.14 -25.80 19.13
C ASP A 25 -19.30 -24.83 18.99
N THR A 26 -19.78 -24.67 17.75
CA THR A 26 -20.93 -23.81 17.42
C THR A 26 -22.26 -24.35 17.95
N ARG A 27 -22.30 -25.59 18.47
CA ARG A 27 -23.49 -26.16 19.09
C ARG A 27 -23.66 -25.72 20.55
N ASP A 28 -22.59 -25.24 21.19
CA ASP A 28 -22.68 -24.66 22.53
C ASP A 28 -23.28 -23.23 22.46
N PRO A 29 -24.48 -23.00 22.99
CA PRO A 29 -25.11 -21.69 22.98
C PRO A 29 -24.32 -20.62 23.76
N ARG A 30 -23.32 -21.01 24.57
CA ARG A 30 -22.41 -20.09 25.27
C ARG A 30 -21.23 -19.63 24.41
N ARG A 31 -20.94 -20.30 23.30
CA ARG A 31 -19.81 -20.00 22.40
C ARG A 31 -20.31 -19.75 20.99
N ARG A 32 -20.78 -18.52 20.78
CA ARG A 32 -21.43 -18.08 19.55
C ARG A 32 -20.51 -17.29 18.63
N GLU A 33 -19.20 -17.33 18.85
CA GLU A 33 -18.26 -16.63 18.00
C GLU A 33 -18.35 -17.15 16.56
N VAL A 34 -18.58 -16.26 15.60
CA VAL A 34 -18.78 -16.62 14.17
C VAL A 34 -17.77 -15.94 13.25
N ARG A 35 -17.08 -14.89 13.69
CA ARG A 35 -16.04 -14.23 12.89
C ARG A 35 -14.89 -13.71 13.73
N CYS A 36 -13.81 -13.37 13.03
CA CYS A 36 -12.71 -12.58 13.55
C CYS A 36 -12.77 -11.13 13.04
N TYR A 37 -12.25 -10.17 13.82
CA TYR A 37 -12.07 -8.78 13.40
C TYR A 37 -10.83 -8.17 14.05
N GLN A 38 -10.24 -7.17 13.40
CA GLN A 38 -9.15 -6.41 13.99
C GLN A 38 -9.71 -5.33 14.92
N CYS A 39 -9.25 -5.31 16.18
CA CYS A 39 -9.69 -4.31 17.14
C CYS A 39 -8.94 -2.99 16.92
N PRO A 40 -9.64 -1.84 16.80
CA PRO A 40 -9.01 -0.54 16.58
C PRO A 40 -8.22 -0.03 17.80
N ALA A 41 -8.50 -0.57 19.01
CA ALA A 41 -7.85 -0.10 20.24
C ALA A 41 -6.54 -0.83 20.55
N CYS A 42 -6.44 -2.13 20.26
CA CYS A 42 -5.22 -2.92 20.54
C CYS A 42 -4.52 -3.46 19.30
N HIS A 43 -5.10 -3.21 18.11
CA HIS A 43 -4.64 -3.68 16.80
C HIS A 43 -4.48 -5.20 16.64
N GLY A 44 -4.91 -6.00 17.62
CA GLY A 44 -4.93 -7.45 17.55
C GLY A 44 -6.25 -8.00 17.01
N TRP A 45 -6.27 -9.30 16.77
CA TRP A 45 -7.43 -10.02 16.26
C TRP A 45 -8.29 -10.54 17.41
N HIS A 46 -9.61 -10.41 17.26
CA HIS A 46 -10.59 -10.81 18.25
C HIS A 46 -11.71 -11.60 17.60
N LEU A 47 -12.31 -12.52 18.36
CA LEU A 47 -13.51 -13.21 17.96
C LEU A 47 -14.75 -12.42 18.37
N THR A 48 -15.82 -12.58 17.60
CA THR A 48 -17.11 -11.95 17.88
C THR A 48 -18.26 -12.82 17.40
N SER A 49 -19.35 -12.79 18.16
CA SER A 49 -20.60 -13.47 17.84
C SER A 49 -21.52 -12.68 16.92
N GLN A 50 -21.23 -11.39 16.73
CA GLN A 50 -22.02 -10.57 15.81
C GLN A 50 -21.75 -10.97 14.38
N THR A 51 -22.79 -11.12 13.57
CA THR A 51 -22.65 -11.22 12.12
C THR A 51 -22.15 -9.89 11.52
N VAL A 52 -21.86 -9.87 10.22
CA VAL A 52 -21.48 -8.64 9.53
C VAL A 52 -22.63 -7.64 9.56
N GLU A 53 -23.86 -8.11 9.34
CA GLU A 53 -25.09 -7.30 9.32
C GLU A 53 -25.35 -6.68 10.69
N GLN A 54 -25.28 -7.48 11.76
CA GLN A 54 -25.45 -7.02 13.13
C GLN A 54 -24.38 -6.00 13.54
N TYR A 55 -23.16 -6.17 13.04
CA TYR A 55 -22.09 -5.22 13.29
C TYR A 55 -22.28 -3.91 12.53
N SER A 56 -22.68 -3.98 11.26
CA SER A 56 -23.02 -2.78 10.50
C SER A 56 -24.18 -2.02 11.13
N ALA A 57 -25.22 -2.73 11.60
CA ALA A 57 -26.37 -2.13 12.27
C ALA A 57 -25.96 -1.44 13.58
N SER A 58 -25.25 -2.14 14.47
CA SER A 58 -24.78 -1.55 15.74
C SER A 58 -23.82 -0.38 15.53
N ARG A 59 -22.97 -0.43 14.49
CA ARG A 59 -22.11 0.69 14.13
C ARG A 59 -22.89 1.88 13.58
N ALA A 60 -23.95 1.65 12.79
CA ALA A 60 -24.82 2.71 12.30
C ALA A 60 -25.56 3.40 13.45
N GLU A 61 -26.01 2.66 14.45
CA GLU A 61 -26.65 3.20 15.66
C GLU A 61 -25.68 3.96 16.56
N THR A 62 -24.45 3.46 16.71
CA THR A 62 -23.45 4.07 17.61
C THR A 62 -22.66 5.21 16.95
N SER A 63 -22.69 5.31 15.62
CA SER A 63 -22.07 6.43 14.92
C SER A 63 -23.07 7.58 14.95
N PRO A 64 -22.90 8.63 15.79
CA PRO A 64 -23.57 9.87 15.49
C PRO A 64 -23.15 10.19 14.07
N VAL A 65 -24.14 10.40 13.18
CA VAL A 65 -23.88 10.99 11.87
C VAL A 65 -23.21 12.31 12.19
N ARG A 66 -21.88 12.32 12.22
CA ARG A 66 -21.11 13.52 12.48
C ARG A 66 -21.46 14.39 11.31
N ALA A 67 -22.28 15.41 11.56
CA ALA A 67 -22.68 16.34 10.53
C ALA A 67 -21.41 16.73 9.77
N PRO A 68 -21.43 16.75 8.43
CA PRO A 68 -20.25 17.10 7.65
C PRO A 68 -19.71 18.40 8.24
N ILE A 69 -18.44 18.37 8.65
CA ILE A 69 -17.79 19.55 9.19
C ILE A 69 -17.86 20.57 8.07
N LYS A 70 -18.70 21.60 8.26
CA LYS A 70 -18.67 22.78 7.41
C LYS A 70 -17.34 23.45 7.69
N LEU A 71 -16.32 23.12 6.89
CA LEU A 71 -15.13 23.93 6.84
C LEU A 71 -15.54 25.23 6.17
N ASP A 72 -15.67 26.30 6.95
CA ASP A 72 -15.75 27.68 6.46
C ASP A 72 -14.38 28.12 5.92
N VAL A 73 -13.80 27.30 5.03
CA VAL A 73 -12.58 27.64 4.31
C VAL A 73 -13.03 28.37 3.05
N PRO A 74 -12.67 29.64 2.87
CA PRO A 74 -12.93 30.32 1.61
C PRO A 74 -12.27 29.51 0.50
N VAL A 75 -13.07 29.08 -0.49
CA VAL A 75 -12.56 28.45 -1.70
C VAL A 75 -11.65 29.48 -2.36
N SER A 76 -10.34 29.27 -2.23
CA SER A 76 -9.37 30.10 -2.94
C SER A 76 -9.58 29.85 -4.43
N SER A 77 -10.12 30.85 -5.12
CA SER A 77 -10.29 30.88 -6.58
C SER A 77 -8.98 31.10 -7.33
N SER A 78 -7.84 31.09 -6.62
CA SER A 78 -6.54 31.25 -7.23
C SER A 78 -6.22 30.02 -8.10
N PRO A 79 -5.70 30.21 -9.33
CA PRO A 79 -5.29 29.09 -10.16
C PRO A 79 -4.22 28.26 -9.43
N VAL A 80 -4.44 26.95 -9.37
CA VAL A 80 -3.53 26.00 -8.71
C VAL A 80 -2.17 26.09 -9.41
N PRO A 81 -1.07 26.33 -8.67
CA PRO A 81 0.24 26.45 -9.29
C PRO A 81 0.68 25.11 -9.88
N THR A 82 1.28 25.16 -11.05
CA THR A 82 1.86 23.98 -11.69
C THR A 82 3.03 23.43 -10.87
N PRO A 83 3.37 22.13 -11.00
CA PRO A 83 4.55 21.56 -10.33
C PRO A 83 5.84 22.33 -10.60
N ALA A 84 6.01 22.89 -11.80
CA ALA A 84 7.17 23.70 -12.16
C ALA A 84 7.22 25.04 -11.39
N GLN A 85 6.07 25.71 -11.23
CA GLN A 85 5.97 26.95 -10.46
C GLN A 85 6.24 26.72 -8.96
N LEU A 86 5.80 25.59 -8.41
CA LEU A 86 6.13 25.18 -7.04
C LEU A 86 7.63 24.90 -6.88
N ALA A 87 8.24 24.16 -7.80
CA ALA A 87 9.67 23.87 -7.77
C ALA A 87 10.51 25.15 -7.79
N ALA A 88 10.14 26.14 -8.61
CA ALA A 88 10.80 27.44 -8.66
C ALA A 88 10.67 28.22 -7.33
N ARG A 89 9.47 28.25 -6.73
CA ARG A 89 9.24 28.90 -5.42
C ARG A 89 10.02 28.26 -4.29
N LEU A 90 10.14 26.94 -4.31
CA LEU A 90 10.83 26.15 -3.28
C LEU A 90 12.34 26.06 -3.49
N GLY A 91 12.88 26.69 -4.55
CA GLY A 91 14.30 26.61 -4.89
C GLY A 91 14.77 25.19 -5.25
N VAL A 92 13.83 24.31 -5.64
CA VAL A 92 14.13 22.92 -6.01
C VAL A 92 14.81 22.96 -7.38
N ARG A 93 16.11 22.66 -7.40
CA ARG A 93 16.85 22.53 -8.65
C ARG A 93 16.41 21.25 -9.36
N PRO A 94 16.04 21.31 -10.65
CA PRO A 94 15.80 20.09 -11.41
C PRO A 94 17.07 19.25 -11.41
N ILE A 95 16.94 18.01 -10.95
CA ILE A 95 18.02 17.04 -11.05
C ILE A 95 18.15 16.71 -12.54
N THR A 96 19.19 17.24 -13.18
CA THR A 96 19.54 16.80 -14.52
C THR A 96 19.87 15.31 -14.42
N PRO A 97 19.14 14.41 -15.10
CA PRO A 97 19.50 13.01 -15.08
C PRO A 97 20.93 12.86 -15.64
N PRO A 98 21.78 12.06 -15.01
CA PRO A 98 23.11 11.80 -15.53
C PRO A 98 22.99 11.22 -16.95
N ALA A 99 23.89 11.64 -17.84
CA ALA A 99 23.89 11.19 -19.22
C ALA A 99 23.76 9.65 -19.29
N PRO A 100 22.95 9.12 -20.24
CA PRO A 100 22.76 7.70 -20.36
C PRO A 100 24.11 7.02 -20.57
N ARG A 101 24.46 6.11 -19.65
CA ARG A 101 25.68 5.32 -19.80
C ARG A 101 25.56 4.51 -21.10
N PRO A 102 26.61 4.46 -21.94
CA PRO A 102 26.57 3.68 -23.16
C PRO A 102 26.29 2.21 -22.82
N SER A 103 25.20 1.68 -23.36
CA SER A 103 24.82 0.28 -23.17
C SER A 103 25.92 -0.66 -23.69
N PRO A 104 26.21 -1.79 -23.02
CA PRO A 104 27.17 -2.78 -23.52
C PRO A 104 26.82 -3.32 -24.93
N ALA A 105 25.56 -3.20 -25.36
CA ALA A 105 25.13 -3.56 -26.71
C ALA A 105 25.77 -2.66 -27.79
N THR A 106 25.87 -1.35 -27.57
CA THR A 106 26.47 -0.43 -28.56
C THR A 106 27.98 -0.60 -28.64
N ALA A 107 28.64 -0.99 -27.53
CA ALA A 107 30.05 -1.33 -27.51
C ALA A 107 30.38 -2.61 -28.30
N ARG A 108 29.51 -3.64 -28.23
CA ARG A 108 29.68 -4.89 -28.99
C ARG A 108 29.49 -4.68 -30.50
N LEU A 109 28.51 -3.87 -30.89
CA LEU A 109 28.28 -3.53 -32.30
C LEU A 109 29.48 -2.80 -32.91
N ARG A 110 30.07 -1.82 -32.20
CA ARG A 110 31.29 -1.12 -32.69
C ARG A 110 32.44 -2.11 -32.93
N ARG A 111 32.68 -3.05 -32.01
CA ARG A 111 33.73 -4.08 -32.18
C ARG A 111 33.46 -5.02 -33.36
N LEU A 112 32.20 -5.38 -33.60
CA LEU A 112 31.82 -6.18 -34.77
C LEU A 112 32.06 -5.40 -36.06
N PHE A 113 31.64 -4.14 -36.14
CA PHE A 113 31.90 -3.28 -37.30
C PHE A 113 33.39 -3.10 -37.56
N ASP A 114 34.20 -2.85 -36.53
CA ASP A 114 35.65 -2.72 -36.66
C ASP A 114 36.30 -4.02 -37.16
N ARG A 115 35.82 -5.17 -36.70
CA ARG A 115 36.30 -6.48 -37.16
C ARG A 115 35.95 -6.74 -38.63
N VAL A 116 34.70 -6.47 -39.02
CA VAL A 116 34.26 -6.60 -40.43
C VAL A 116 35.06 -5.66 -41.33
N ARG A 117 35.29 -4.42 -40.89
CA ARG A 117 36.06 -3.44 -41.67
C ARG A 117 37.50 -3.90 -41.91
N ARG A 118 38.15 -4.49 -40.90
CA ARG A 118 39.50 -5.07 -41.05
C ARG A 118 39.53 -6.22 -42.06
N GLN A 119 38.57 -7.15 -41.97
CA GLN A 119 38.47 -8.26 -42.91
C GLN A 119 38.24 -7.80 -44.35
N LEU A 120 37.44 -6.76 -44.55
CA LEU A 120 37.22 -6.17 -45.88
C LEU A 120 38.47 -5.47 -46.43
N THR A 121 39.27 -4.83 -45.56
CA THR A 121 40.54 -4.22 -45.99
C THR A 121 41.62 -5.24 -46.32
N GLU A 122 41.63 -6.40 -45.65
CA GLU A 122 42.58 -7.49 -45.92
C GLU A 122 42.24 -8.23 -47.22
N ARG A 123 40.95 -8.43 -47.52
CA ARG A 123 40.50 -9.05 -48.77
C ARG A 123 40.73 -8.22 -50.04
N ARG A 124 41.02 -6.92 -49.93
CA ARG A 124 41.34 -6.04 -51.07
C ARG A 124 42.82 -6.00 -51.43
N ARG A 125 43.69 -6.73 -50.72
CA ARG A 125 45.15 -6.78 -50.94
C ARG A 125 45.65 -8.08 -51.59
N HIS A 126 44.76 -9.01 -51.90
CA HIS A 126 45.00 -10.18 -52.74
C HIS A 126 44.23 -10.02 -54.05
#